data_AF-A0A150RBD6-F1
#
_entry.id   AF-A0A150RBD6-F1
#
_cell.length_a   1.000
_cell.length_b   1.000
_cell.length_c   1.000
_cell.angle_alpha   90.00
_cell.angle_beta   90.00
_cell.angle_gamma   90.00
#
_symmetry.space_group_name_H-M   'P 1'
#
loop_
_entity.id
_entity.type
_entity.pdbx_description
1 polymer ?
#
loop_
_entity_poly.entity_id
_entity_poly.type
_entity_poly.pdbx_seq_one_letter_code
_entity_poly.pdbx_strand_id
1 'polypeptide(L)'
;MCVWREGERRCPQGFDERHVFASSVVDDRGCTRCTCNADGVRCAATLTFFDEARCEGPIESVPFDGSCAEDAPSATSLSAEVTATGSCQPRGGAPTGEVAAGDDRITVCCAQ
;
A
#
# COMPACT_ATOMS: atom_id res chain seq x y z
N MET A 1 13.37 -48.57 -2.60
CA MET A 1 12.51 -48.13 -3.73
C MET A 1 11.19 -47.65 -3.14
N CYS A 2 10.59 -46.57 -3.64
CA CYS A 2 9.33 -46.05 -3.09
C CYS A 2 8.30 -45.77 -4.17
N VAL A 3 7.02 -45.89 -3.81
CA VAL A 3 5.85 -45.52 -4.62
C VAL A 3 4.98 -44.55 -3.84
N TRP A 4 4.22 -43.71 -4.53
CA TRP A 4 3.35 -42.74 -3.88
C TRP A 4 1.96 -42.69 -4.52
N ARG A 5 1.00 -42.19 -3.75
CA ARG A 5 -0.39 -41.99 -4.20
C ARG A 5 -1.08 -40.91 -3.38
N GLU A 6 -2.07 -40.26 -3.98
CA GLU A 6 -2.92 -39.28 -3.33
C GLU A 6 -3.82 -39.88 -2.23
N GLY A 7 -4.04 -39.06 -1.20
CA GLY A 7 -4.78 -39.37 0.01
C GLY A 7 -3.96 -40.14 1.04
N GLU A 8 -4.52 -40.27 2.24
CA GLU A 8 -4.03 -41.22 3.24
C GLU A 8 -4.48 -42.63 2.90
N ARG A 9 -3.52 -43.48 2.55
CA ARG A 9 -3.81 -44.80 2.00
C ARG A 9 -2.95 -45.88 2.64
N ARG A 10 -3.39 -47.12 2.52
CA ARG A 10 -2.58 -48.29 2.88
C ARG A 10 -1.55 -48.55 1.79
N CYS A 11 -0.37 -49.00 2.21
CA CYS A 11 0.69 -49.39 1.30
C CYS A 11 0.41 -50.77 0.67
N PRO A 12 0.83 -50.98 -0.58
CA PRO A 12 0.79 -52.29 -1.20
C PRO A 12 1.80 -53.24 -0.54
N GLN A 13 1.60 -54.55 -0.73
CA GLN A 13 2.50 -55.57 -0.20
C GLN A 13 3.93 -55.37 -0.76
N GLY A 14 4.92 -55.50 0.13
CA GLY A 14 6.34 -55.29 -0.21
C GLY A 14 6.80 -53.83 -0.08
N PHE A 15 5.93 -52.92 0.38
CA PHE A 15 6.25 -51.51 0.65
C PHE A 15 5.77 -51.10 2.05
N ASP A 16 6.22 -51.80 3.08
CA ASP A 16 5.64 -51.69 4.43
C ASP A 16 5.99 -50.38 5.16
N GLU A 17 7.04 -49.67 4.73
CA GLU A 17 7.39 -48.38 5.31
C GLU A 17 6.45 -47.27 4.78
N ARG A 18 5.59 -46.75 5.65
CA ARG A 18 4.55 -45.77 5.29
C ARG A 18 4.83 -44.39 5.88
N HIS A 19 4.86 -43.40 5.00
CA HIS A 19 4.92 -41.97 5.36
C HIS A 19 3.71 -41.23 4.80
N VAL A 20 3.11 -40.35 5.61
CA VAL A 20 2.00 -39.49 5.18
C VAL A 20 2.43 -38.04 5.32
N PHE A 21 2.26 -37.27 4.25
CA PHE A 21 2.58 -35.85 4.21
C PHE A 21 1.36 -35.05 3.74
N ALA A 22 1.33 -33.76 4.06
CA ALA A 22 0.45 -32.85 3.36
C ALA A 22 0.94 -32.66 1.93
N SER A 23 0.04 -32.67 0.95
CA SER A 23 0.40 -32.47 -0.46
C SER A 23 0.38 -31.01 -0.89
N SER A 24 -0.07 -30.11 -0.02
CA SER A 24 -0.11 -28.67 -0.25
C SER A 24 0.20 -27.91 1.02
N VAL A 25 0.39 -26.61 0.86
CA VAL A 25 0.63 -25.64 1.93
C VAL A 25 -0.39 -24.54 1.78
N VAL A 26 -1.00 -24.13 2.89
CA VAL A 26 -1.80 -22.91 2.98
C VAL A 26 -0.89 -21.84 3.57
N ASP A 27 -0.69 -20.77 2.81
CA ASP A 27 0.14 -19.64 3.19
C ASP A 27 -0.72 -18.38 3.12
N ASP A 28 -1.11 -17.87 4.30
CA ASP A 28 -1.86 -16.63 4.44
C ASP A 28 -0.99 -15.50 5.00
N ARG A 29 0.34 -15.68 4.95
CA ARG A 29 1.27 -14.65 5.39
C ARG A 29 1.11 -13.40 4.55
N GLY A 30 1.12 -12.29 5.25
CA GLY A 30 1.04 -10.98 4.64
C GLY A 30 1.59 -9.92 5.57
N CYS A 31 1.22 -8.69 5.28
CA CYS A 31 1.58 -7.55 6.10
C CYS A 31 0.32 -6.77 6.47
N THR A 32 0.30 -6.21 7.68
CA THR A 32 -0.66 -5.16 8.05
C THR A 32 -0.62 -4.02 7.03
N ARG A 33 -1.80 -3.46 6.74
CA ARG A 33 -1.94 -2.37 5.76
C ARG A 33 -1.04 -1.19 6.11
N CYS A 34 -0.28 -0.71 5.13
CA CYS A 34 0.44 0.55 5.25
C CYS A 34 -0.55 1.70 5.38
N THR A 35 -0.38 2.48 6.44
CA THR A 35 -1.18 3.69 6.71
C THR A 35 -0.23 4.82 7.07
N CYS A 36 -0.74 6.04 7.05
CA CYS A 36 -0.05 7.15 7.68
C CYS A 36 -1.06 8.07 8.33
N ASN A 37 -0.62 8.70 9.41
CA ASN A 37 -1.35 9.80 10.02
C ASN A 37 -0.71 11.08 9.51
N ALA A 38 -1.46 11.87 8.75
CA ALA A 38 -1.04 13.20 8.37
C ALA A 38 -0.93 14.06 9.63
N ASP A 39 0.18 14.76 9.77
CA ASP A 39 0.45 15.64 10.90
C ASP A 39 1.05 16.97 10.44
N GLY A 40 0.71 18.03 11.16
CA GLY A 40 1.19 19.38 10.87
C GLY A 40 0.82 19.90 9.48
N VAL A 41 -0.26 19.39 8.88
CA VAL A 41 -0.71 19.84 7.56
C VAL A 41 -1.11 21.31 7.62
N ARG A 42 -0.39 22.16 6.89
CA ARG A 42 -0.72 23.57 6.71
C ARG A 42 -0.59 23.93 5.24
N CYS A 43 -1.60 24.60 4.73
CA CYS A 43 -1.58 25.18 3.39
C CYS A 43 -1.54 26.70 3.53
N ALA A 44 -0.70 27.33 2.73
CA ALA A 44 -0.74 28.77 2.49
C ALA A 44 -0.79 28.98 0.98
N ALA A 45 -1.47 30.02 0.54
CA ALA A 45 -1.43 30.43 -0.86
C ALA A 45 -1.25 31.93 -0.96
N THR A 46 -0.62 32.36 -2.05
CA THR A 46 -0.47 33.76 -2.40
C THR A 46 -1.02 33.94 -3.80
N LEU A 47 -1.96 34.87 -3.94
CA LEU A 47 -2.41 35.35 -5.24
C LEU A 47 -1.52 36.48 -5.68
N THR A 48 -1.13 36.51 -6.95
CA THR A 48 -0.46 37.65 -7.55
C THR A 48 -1.22 38.11 -8.78
N PHE A 49 -1.54 39.39 -8.81
CA PHE A 49 -2.20 40.09 -9.91
C PHE A 49 -1.17 40.71 -10.84
N PHE A 50 -1.44 40.70 -12.13
CA PHE A 50 -0.50 41.12 -13.17
C PHE A 50 -1.20 42.03 -14.19
N ASP A 51 -0.53 43.08 -14.66
CA ASP A 51 -1.09 44.03 -15.64
C ASP A 51 -0.88 43.58 -17.09
N GLU A 52 0.01 42.61 -17.33
CA GLU A 52 0.23 42.01 -18.63
C GLU A 52 -0.39 40.60 -18.73
N ALA A 53 -0.49 40.10 -19.97
CA ALA A 53 -0.85 38.72 -20.21
C ALA A 53 0.31 37.79 -19.79
N ARG A 54 0.03 36.52 -19.50
CA ARG A 54 1.02 35.50 -19.11
C ARG A 54 1.72 35.72 -17.76
N CYS A 55 1.10 36.44 -16.83
CA CYS A 55 1.61 36.67 -15.47
C CYS A 55 2.96 37.41 -15.45
N GLU A 56 3.08 38.44 -16.27
CA GLU A 56 4.21 39.38 -16.32
C GLU A 56 3.76 40.74 -15.75
N GLY A 57 4.67 41.55 -15.19
CA GLY A 57 4.31 42.83 -14.57
C GLY A 57 3.46 42.69 -13.29
N PRO A 58 4.03 42.20 -12.17
CA PRO A 58 3.27 42.02 -10.92
C PRO A 58 2.80 43.37 -10.36
N ILE A 59 1.49 43.50 -10.14
CA ILE A 59 0.83 44.67 -9.55
C ILE A 59 0.79 44.52 -8.04
N GLU A 60 0.26 43.40 -7.56
CA GLU A 60 -0.05 43.16 -6.16
C GLU A 60 -0.02 41.67 -5.83
N SER A 61 0.43 41.33 -4.63
CA SER A 61 0.37 39.98 -4.08
C SER A 61 -0.44 39.97 -2.78
N VAL A 62 -1.43 39.09 -2.70
CA VAL A 62 -2.35 38.99 -1.57
C VAL A 62 -2.31 37.57 -1.01
N PRO A 63 -2.09 37.38 0.30
CA PRO A 63 -2.17 36.05 0.91
C PRO A 63 -3.62 35.56 0.95
N PHE A 64 -3.82 34.27 0.75
CA PHE A 64 -5.09 33.60 1.01
C PHE A 64 -5.28 33.47 2.52
N ASP A 65 -6.00 34.42 3.12
CA ASP A 65 -6.35 34.42 4.54
C ASP A 65 -7.81 33.99 4.81
N GLY A 66 -8.55 33.64 3.75
CA GLY A 66 -9.94 33.22 3.82
C GLY A 66 -10.95 34.36 3.81
N SER A 67 -10.50 35.61 3.71
CA SER A 67 -11.36 36.77 3.51
C SER A 67 -11.52 37.10 2.03
N CYS A 68 -12.57 37.86 1.69
CA CYS A 68 -12.76 38.41 0.36
C CYS A 68 -12.45 39.92 0.40
N ALA A 69 -11.66 40.40 -0.55
CA ALA A 69 -11.46 41.83 -0.78
C ALA A 69 -12.49 42.32 -1.80
N GLU A 70 -13.15 43.45 -1.50
CA GLU A 70 -14.13 44.05 -2.42
C GLU A 70 -13.46 44.93 -3.49
N ASP A 71 -12.23 45.39 -3.24
CA ASP A 71 -11.45 46.27 -4.11
C ASP A 71 -10.24 45.53 -4.72
N ALA A 72 -10.51 44.52 -5.56
CA ALA A 72 -9.42 43.85 -6.29
C ALA A 72 -8.78 44.79 -7.32
N PRO A 73 -7.45 44.77 -7.49
CA PRO A 73 -6.79 45.57 -8.52
C PRO A 73 -7.26 45.14 -9.92
N SER A 74 -7.38 46.10 -10.83
CA SER A 74 -7.63 45.79 -12.24
C SER A 74 -6.41 45.07 -12.81
N ALA A 75 -6.57 43.78 -13.13
CA ALA A 75 -5.49 42.92 -13.59
C ALA A 75 -5.85 42.27 -14.94
N THR A 76 -4.84 42.08 -15.78
CA THR A 76 -4.94 41.36 -17.06
C THR A 76 -4.76 39.86 -16.86
N SER A 77 -3.98 39.44 -15.85
CA SER A 77 -3.83 38.03 -15.49
C SER A 77 -3.59 37.83 -13.98
N LEU A 78 -3.73 36.57 -13.53
CA LEU A 78 -3.64 36.16 -12.12
C LEU A 78 -2.87 34.84 -12.01
N SER A 79 -2.00 34.72 -11.00
CA SER A 79 -1.37 33.46 -10.60
C SER A 79 -1.66 33.16 -9.13
N ALA A 80 -1.75 31.88 -8.80
CA ALA A 80 -1.87 31.39 -7.43
C ALA A 80 -0.70 30.46 -7.14
N GLU A 81 0.15 30.84 -6.19
CA GLU A 81 1.18 29.96 -5.67
C GLU A 81 0.71 29.33 -4.37
N VAL A 82 0.69 27.99 -4.32
CA VAL A 82 0.27 27.24 -3.15
C VAL A 82 1.48 26.56 -2.54
N THR A 83 1.71 26.82 -1.25
CA THR A 83 2.69 26.11 -0.46
C THR A 83 1.99 25.22 0.54
N ALA A 84 2.42 23.97 0.64
CA ALA A 84 1.91 23.02 1.60
C ALA A 84 3.06 22.46 2.42
N THR A 85 2.85 22.40 3.73
CA THR A 85 3.73 21.69 4.66
C THR A 85 2.94 20.60 5.34
N GLY A 86 3.63 19.56 5.76
CA GLY A 86 3.04 18.45 6.46
C GLY A 86 4.01 17.28 6.50
N SER A 87 3.72 16.36 7.40
CA SER A 87 4.42 15.09 7.49
C SER A 87 3.42 13.95 7.55
N CYS A 88 3.88 12.76 7.20
CA CYS A 88 3.07 11.56 7.11
C CYS A 88 3.93 10.45 7.72
N GLN A 89 3.75 10.20 9.02
CA GLN A 89 4.54 9.17 9.70
C GLN A 89 4.02 7.80 9.27
N PRO A 90 4.84 6.98 8.59
CA PRO A 90 4.40 5.68 8.08
C PRO A 90 4.14 4.71 9.24
N ARG A 91 3.11 3.87 9.07
CA ARG A 91 2.73 2.78 9.99
C ARG A 91 2.27 1.56 9.18
N GLY A 92 2.23 0.41 9.84
CA GLY A 92 1.88 -0.86 9.21
C GLY A 92 3.10 -1.61 8.70
N GLY A 93 2.90 -2.58 7.81
CA GLY A 93 3.98 -3.44 7.32
C GLY A 93 4.42 -4.54 8.31
N ALA A 94 3.85 -4.58 9.52
CA ALA A 94 4.08 -5.67 10.46
C ALA A 94 3.57 -6.99 9.85
N PRO A 95 4.34 -8.09 9.92
CA PRO A 95 3.94 -9.37 9.37
C PRO A 95 2.69 -9.91 10.08
N THR A 96 1.84 -10.58 9.30
CA THR A 96 0.61 -11.22 9.77
C THR A 96 0.47 -12.59 9.11
N GLY A 97 -0.46 -13.39 9.60
CA GLY A 97 -0.73 -14.73 9.07
C GLY A 97 0.36 -15.73 9.46
N GLU A 98 0.25 -16.92 8.89
CA GLU A 98 1.05 -18.08 9.20
C GLU A 98 1.16 -19.02 7.98
N VAL A 99 1.90 -20.11 8.17
CA VAL A 99 2.00 -21.17 7.18
C VAL A 99 1.50 -22.44 7.83
N ALA A 100 0.53 -23.08 7.19
CA ALA A 100 -0.03 -24.34 7.63
C ALA A 100 0.09 -25.39 6.52
N ALA A 101 0.15 -26.66 6.94
CA ALA A 101 -0.04 -27.77 6.02
C ALA A 101 -1.48 -27.70 5.46
N GLY A 102 -1.63 -27.85 4.15
CA GLY A 102 -2.95 -27.98 3.53
C GLY A 102 -3.63 -29.29 3.92
N ASP A 103 -4.92 -29.41 3.65
CA ASP A 103 -5.73 -30.56 4.09
C ASP A 103 -5.50 -31.83 3.26
N ASP A 104 -5.09 -31.67 2.01
CA ASP A 104 -4.81 -32.80 1.13
C ASP A 104 -3.57 -33.57 1.60
N ARG A 105 -3.58 -34.89 1.35
CA ARG A 105 -2.55 -35.81 1.83
C ARG A 105 -1.95 -36.59 0.68
N ILE A 106 -0.69 -36.94 0.83
CA ILE A 106 0.02 -37.91 -0.02
C ILE A 106 0.60 -39.00 0.87
N THR A 107 0.45 -40.24 0.44
CA THR A 107 1.11 -41.39 1.09
C THR A 107 2.28 -41.83 0.24
N VAL A 108 3.47 -41.91 0.85
CA VAL A 108 4.67 -42.51 0.27
C VAL A 108 4.92 -43.84 0.97
N CYS A 109 5.09 -44.89 0.18
CA CYS A 109 5.32 -46.26 0.63
C CYS A 109 6.67 -46.74 0.10
N CYS A 110 7.57 -47.17 0.98
CA CYS A 110 8.91 -47.62 0.63
C CYS A 110 9.07 -49.12 0.91
N ALA A 111 9.72 -49.82 -0.02
CA ALA A 111 10.21 -51.17 0.19
C ALA A 111 11.43 -51.12 1.11
N GLN A 112 11.50 -52.07 2.05
CA GLN A 112 12.64 -52.24 2.95
C GLN A 112 13.94 -52.51 2.17
#